data_AF-A0A4Q9AZP9-F1
#
_entry.id   AF-A0A4Q9AZP9-F1
#
_cell.length_a   1.000
_cell.length_b   1.000
_cell.length_c   1.000
_cell.angle_alpha   90.00
_cell.angle_beta   90.00
_cell.angle_gamma   90.00
#
_symmetry.space_group_name_H-M   'P 1'
#
loop_
_entity.id
_entity.type
_entity.pdbx_description
1 polymer ?
#
loop_
_entity_poly.entity_id
_entity_poly.type
_entity_poly.pdbx_seq_one_letter_code
_entity_poly.pdbx_strand_id
1 'polypeptide(L)'
;MTALFLKEVWRNPWALGPLVLPPLLALGFLGRGEGVGLVGLYSGLLLLLPPLVLALGVPLLASREEWAFLLGLPLRPFRGFLLGALGVFLGLGLPLALGLLLGAGVLGLSGKALLWLLLSGTGVLAFWLGLAALLSALLLEERRVLGLGFALFGLLNVLYGPLVVALAVRLKDYPLEGFFTLALLLNPQETHRVGLLAGLDAPVLTGPVGYLVAERLGEVGPLLGFAHLSLLALALALLGGLVFARRDR
;
A
#
# COMPACT_ATOMS: atom_id res chain seq x y z
N MET A 1 -10.81 -17.69 11.97
CA MET A 1 -10.33 -16.29 12.07
C MET A 1 -10.50 -15.54 10.77
N THR A 2 -9.94 -15.98 9.65
CA THR A 2 -10.08 -15.27 8.35
C THR A 2 -11.52 -14.92 7.97
N ALA A 3 -12.43 -15.90 7.98
CA ALA A 3 -13.83 -15.66 7.65
C ALA A 3 -14.55 -14.70 8.61
N LEU A 4 -14.15 -14.69 9.90
CA LEU A 4 -14.72 -13.79 10.90
C LEU A 4 -14.32 -12.34 10.61
N PHE A 5 -13.03 -12.08 10.43
CA PHE A 5 -12.53 -10.73 10.12
C PHE A 5 -13.02 -10.22 8.76
N LEU A 6 -13.09 -11.10 7.75
CA LEU A 6 -13.68 -10.75 6.45
C LEU A 6 -15.12 -10.30 6.61
N LYS A 7 -15.93 -11.06 7.37
CA LYS A 7 -17.33 -10.71 7.62
C LYS A 7 -17.44 -9.38 8.36
N GLU A 8 -16.61 -9.14 9.37
CA GLU A 8 -16.61 -7.88 10.11
C GLU A 8 -16.24 -6.68 9.23
N VAL A 9 -15.27 -6.82 8.32
CA VAL A 9 -14.98 -5.77 7.32
C VAL A 9 -16.21 -5.47 6.47
N TRP A 10 -16.90 -6.49 5.96
CA TRP A 10 -18.08 -6.29 5.09
C TRP A 10 -19.33 -5.79 5.82
N ARG A 11 -19.39 -5.88 7.15
CA ARG A 11 -20.44 -5.23 7.94
C ARG A 11 -20.30 -3.71 7.92
N ASN A 12 -19.11 -3.19 7.64
CA ASN A 12 -18.86 -1.78 7.52
C ASN A 12 -19.16 -1.30 6.07
N PRO A 13 -20.11 -0.38 5.85
CA PRO A 13 -20.44 0.11 4.51
C PRO A 13 -19.25 0.78 3.80
N TRP A 14 -18.30 1.33 4.57
CA TRP A 14 -17.09 1.95 4.03
C TRP A 14 -16.12 0.93 3.41
N ALA A 15 -16.30 -0.38 3.64
CA ALA A 15 -15.56 -1.43 2.94
C ALA A 15 -15.88 -1.51 1.44
N LEU A 16 -16.93 -0.82 0.96
CA LEU A 16 -17.19 -0.62 -0.46
C LEU A 16 -16.39 0.56 -1.05
N GLY A 17 -15.73 1.38 -0.21
CA GLY A 17 -14.84 2.45 -0.67
C GLY A 17 -13.84 2.00 -1.73
N PRO A 18 -13.09 0.89 -1.56
CA PRO A 18 -12.12 0.43 -2.55
C PRO A 18 -12.76 -0.02 -3.88
N LEU A 19 -14.06 -0.33 -3.92
CA LEU A 19 -14.79 -0.62 -5.15
C LEU A 19 -15.10 0.66 -5.94
N VAL A 20 -15.49 1.72 -5.24
CA VAL A 20 -15.94 2.98 -5.85
C VAL A 20 -14.79 3.92 -6.18
N LEU A 21 -13.73 3.94 -5.36
CA LEU A 21 -12.62 4.88 -5.52
C LEU A 21 -11.90 4.75 -6.88
N PRO A 22 -11.50 3.57 -7.37
CA PRO A 22 -10.74 3.48 -8.61
C PRO A 22 -11.48 3.98 -9.87
N PRO A 23 -12.76 3.62 -10.14
CA PRO A 23 -13.46 4.16 -11.30
C PRO A 23 -13.72 5.67 -11.20
N LEU A 24 -13.89 6.23 -9.99
CA LEU A 24 -13.98 7.68 -9.82
C LEU A 24 -12.65 8.38 -10.13
N LEU A 25 -11.54 7.85 -9.63
CA LEU A 25 -10.21 8.37 -9.94
C LEU A 25 -9.88 8.28 -11.43
N ALA A 26 -10.30 7.20 -12.09
CA ALA A 26 -10.11 6.97 -13.51
C ALA A 26 -10.70 8.09 -14.39
N LEU A 27 -11.82 8.71 -13.98
CA LEU A 27 -12.43 9.81 -14.73
C LEU A 27 -11.47 11.00 -14.93
N GLY A 28 -10.56 11.24 -13.97
CA GLY A 28 -9.57 12.32 -14.05
C GLY A 28 -8.49 12.13 -15.12
N PHE A 29 -8.31 10.91 -15.63
CA PHE A 29 -7.25 10.56 -16.59
C PHE A 29 -7.78 10.13 -17.96
N LEU A 30 -9.07 10.29 -18.22
CA LEU A 30 -9.68 9.99 -19.52
C LEU A 30 -8.98 10.75 -20.66
N GLY A 31 -8.65 10.03 -21.74
CA GLY A 31 -8.02 10.58 -22.94
C GLY A 31 -6.56 11.02 -22.77
N ARG A 32 -5.90 10.71 -21.64
CA ARG A 32 -4.50 11.11 -21.37
C ARG A 32 -3.44 10.09 -21.83
N GLY A 33 -3.87 8.96 -22.40
CA GLY A 33 -3.02 7.85 -22.78
C GLY A 33 -2.81 6.82 -21.66
N GLU A 34 -2.42 5.62 -22.05
CA GLU A 34 -2.38 4.44 -21.16
C GLU A 34 -1.39 4.60 -20.00
N GLY A 35 -0.16 5.02 -20.28
CA GLY A 35 0.87 5.19 -19.24
C GLY A 35 0.49 6.24 -18.19
N VAL A 36 -0.07 7.36 -18.63
CA VAL A 36 -0.56 8.42 -17.73
C VAL A 36 -1.78 7.94 -16.93
N GLY A 37 -2.71 7.22 -17.57
CA GLY A 37 -3.88 6.65 -16.91
C GLY A 37 -3.51 5.65 -15.81
N LEU A 38 -2.60 4.72 -16.10
CA LEU A 38 -2.15 3.71 -15.14
C LEU A 38 -1.42 4.35 -13.95
N VAL A 39 -0.41 5.17 -14.22
CA VAL A 39 0.41 5.76 -13.14
C VAL A 39 -0.39 6.82 -12.37
N GLY A 40 -1.25 7.56 -13.05
CA GLY A 40 -2.18 8.50 -12.43
C GLY A 40 -3.14 7.81 -11.47
N LEU A 41 -3.77 6.71 -11.90
CA LEU A 41 -4.65 5.92 -11.06
C LEU A 41 -3.91 5.32 -9.86
N TYR A 42 -2.71 4.76 -10.09
CA TYR A 42 -1.85 4.26 -9.01
C TYR A 42 -1.50 5.35 -8.00
N SER A 43 -1.13 6.55 -8.46
CA SER A 43 -0.80 7.70 -7.60
C SER A 43 -2.02 8.18 -6.81
N GLY A 44 -3.21 8.17 -7.41
CA GLY A 44 -4.46 8.44 -6.71
C GLY A 44 -4.77 7.41 -5.63
N LEU A 45 -4.48 6.13 -5.88
CA LEU A 45 -4.62 5.07 -4.88
C LEU A 45 -3.65 5.25 -3.71
N LEU A 46 -2.40 5.65 -3.95
CA LEU A 46 -1.43 5.96 -2.89
C LEU A 46 -1.92 7.05 -1.93
N LEU A 47 -2.76 7.98 -2.42
CA LEU A 47 -3.32 9.02 -1.57
C LEU A 47 -4.55 8.54 -0.77
N LEU A 48 -5.44 7.75 -1.38
CA LEU A 48 -6.77 7.47 -0.81
C LEU A 48 -6.90 6.07 -0.17
N LEU A 49 -6.16 5.08 -0.66
CA LEU A 49 -6.24 3.71 -0.15
C LEU A 49 -5.61 3.55 1.25
N PRO A 50 -4.42 4.11 1.55
CA PRO A 50 -3.81 3.96 2.88
C PRO A 50 -4.68 4.40 4.06
N PRO A 51 -5.28 5.60 4.07
CA PRO A 51 -6.11 6.01 5.19
C PRO A 51 -7.35 5.12 5.37
N LEU A 52 -7.89 4.58 4.27
CA LEU A 52 -9.01 3.66 4.31
C LEU A 52 -8.62 2.30 4.90
N VAL A 53 -7.46 1.77 4.53
CA VAL A 53 -6.91 0.53 5.11
C VAL A 53 -6.65 0.69 6.61
N LEU A 54 -6.10 1.83 7.03
CA LEU A 54 -5.90 2.13 8.44
C LEU A 54 -7.23 2.21 9.19
N ALA A 55 -8.19 2.99 8.68
CA ALA A 55 -9.48 3.22 9.32
C ALA A 55 -10.33 1.93 9.46
N LEU A 56 -10.21 0.98 8.52
CA LEU A 56 -10.99 -0.25 8.53
C LEU A 56 -10.25 -1.45 9.15
N GLY A 57 -8.93 -1.50 9.03
CA GLY A 57 -8.13 -2.61 9.52
C GLY A 57 -7.70 -2.47 10.98
N VAL A 58 -7.35 -1.25 11.41
CA VAL A 58 -6.80 -1.02 12.75
C VAL A 58 -7.79 -1.32 13.87
N PRO A 59 -9.08 -0.93 13.81
CA PRO A 59 -10.03 -1.25 14.86
C PRO A 59 -10.11 -2.76 15.14
N LEU A 60 -10.07 -3.58 14.08
CA LEU A 60 -10.13 -5.04 14.18
C LEU A 60 -8.82 -5.65 14.68
N LEU A 61 -7.67 -5.10 14.29
CA LEU A 61 -6.37 -5.69 14.61
C LEU A 61 -5.77 -5.19 15.93
N ALA A 62 -6.13 -3.99 16.39
CA ALA A 62 -5.55 -3.35 17.57
C ALA A 62 -6.42 -3.48 18.83
N SER A 63 -7.65 -3.98 18.73
CA SER A 63 -8.56 -4.11 19.87
C SER A 63 -8.08 -5.16 20.87
N ARG A 64 -7.57 -4.70 22.02
CA ARG A 64 -7.10 -5.60 23.09
C ARG A 64 -8.22 -6.47 23.64
N GLU A 65 -9.41 -5.90 23.82
CA GLU A 65 -10.58 -6.60 24.37
C GLU A 65 -11.05 -7.72 23.44
N GLU A 66 -11.11 -7.46 22.13
CA GLU A 66 -11.45 -8.49 21.14
C GLU A 66 -10.42 -9.61 21.15
N TRP A 67 -9.11 -9.28 21.18
CA TRP A 67 -8.08 -10.30 21.23
C TRP A 67 -8.09 -11.12 22.52
N ALA A 68 -8.42 -10.53 23.67
CA ALA A 68 -8.60 -11.28 24.92
C ALA A 68 -9.68 -12.35 24.79
N PHE A 69 -10.78 -12.04 24.11
CA PHE A 69 -11.84 -13.02 23.81
C PHE A 69 -11.40 -14.06 22.77
N LEU A 70 -10.81 -13.63 21.66
CA LEU A 70 -10.41 -14.50 20.55
C LEU A 70 -9.29 -15.48 20.94
N LEU A 71 -8.41 -15.09 21.86
CA LEU A 71 -7.34 -15.95 22.40
C LEU A 71 -7.85 -17.00 23.40
N GLY A 72 -9.11 -16.90 23.83
CA GLY A 72 -9.79 -17.99 24.55
C GLY A 72 -10.10 -19.20 23.64
N LEU A 73 -10.03 -19.03 22.32
CA LEU A 73 -10.18 -20.13 21.36
C LEU A 73 -8.87 -20.94 21.24
N PRO A 74 -8.93 -22.23 20.89
CA PRO A 74 -7.76 -23.11 20.81
C PRO A 74 -6.92 -22.84 19.55
N LEU A 75 -6.39 -21.63 19.42
CA LEU A 75 -5.58 -21.17 18.30
C LEU A 75 -4.25 -20.62 18.81
N ARG A 76 -3.18 -20.90 18.06
CA ARG A 76 -1.86 -20.30 18.36
C ARG A 76 -1.92 -18.80 18.07
N PRO A 77 -1.52 -17.91 19.00
CA PRO A 77 -1.63 -16.45 18.83
C PRO A 77 -1.06 -15.94 17.51
N PHE A 78 0.14 -16.40 17.14
CA PHE A 78 0.79 -16.10 15.86
C PHE A 78 -0.13 -16.37 14.65
N ARG A 79 -0.70 -17.58 14.60
CA ARG A 79 -1.57 -18.01 13.49
C ARG A 79 -2.91 -17.26 13.53
N GLY A 80 -3.48 -17.07 14.73
CA GLY A 80 -4.74 -16.34 14.91
C GLY A 80 -4.63 -14.92 14.36
N PHE A 81 -3.56 -14.21 14.71
CA PHE A 81 -3.30 -12.85 14.26
C PHE A 81 -3.12 -12.74 12.75
N LEU A 82 -2.27 -13.59 12.16
CA LEU A 82 -2.06 -13.60 10.70
C LEU A 82 -3.34 -13.96 9.93
N LEU A 83 -4.15 -14.89 10.44
CA LEU A 83 -5.43 -15.22 9.82
C LEU A 83 -6.43 -14.06 9.94
N GLY A 84 -6.39 -13.29 11.03
CA GLY A 84 -7.16 -12.06 11.19
C GLY A 84 -6.75 -11.01 10.16
N ALA A 85 -5.45 -10.72 10.05
CA ALA A 85 -4.91 -9.81 9.04
C ALA A 85 -5.26 -10.28 7.61
N LEU A 86 -5.16 -11.57 7.30
CA LEU A 86 -5.60 -12.13 6.02
C LEU A 86 -7.10 -11.91 5.78
N GLY A 87 -7.93 -12.03 6.82
CA GLY A 87 -9.37 -11.75 6.72
C GLY A 87 -9.64 -10.30 6.33
N VAL A 88 -8.92 -9.35 6.93
CA VAL A 88 -8.99 -7.93 6.56
C VAL A 88 -8.50 -7.71 5.12
N PHE A 89 -7.39 -8.34 4.74
CA PHE A 89 -6.85 -8.28 3.38
C PHE A 89 -7.89 -8.70 2.34
N LEU A 90 -8.53 -9.85 2.55
CA LEU A 90 -9.54 -10.35 1.62
C LEU A 90 -10.81 -9.49 1.65
N GLY A 91 -11.21 -9.00 2.83
CA GLY A 91 -12.37 -8.13 3.01
C GLY A 91 -12.26 -6.83 2.20
N LEU A 92 -11.08 -6.22 2.16
CA LEU A 92 -10.83 -4.99 1.38
C LEU A 92 -10.35 -5.28 -0.05
N GLY A 93 -9.63 -6.37 -0.25
CA GLY A 93 -9.00 -6.74 -1.51
C GLY A 93 -10.00 -7.17 -2.59
N LEU A 94 -11.09 -7.84 -2.21
CA LEU A 94 -12.13 -8.23 -3.15
C LEU A 94 -12.85 -6.99 -3.75
N PRO A 95 -13.39 -6.04 -2.94
CA PRO A 95 -13.90 -4.77 -3.46
C PRO A 95 -12.85 -4.00 -4.28
N LEU A 96 -11.60 -3.94 -3.81
CA LEU A 96 -10.53 -3.22 -4.51
C LEU A 96 -10.29 -3.80 -5.91
N ALA A 97 -10.16 -5.12 -6.03
CA ALA A 97 -9.92 -5.78 -7.32
C ALA A 97 -11.04 -5.47 -8.32
N LEU A 98 -12.30 -5.53 -7.89
CA LEU A 98 -13.44 -5.15 -8.71
C LEU A 98 -13.40 -3.66 -9.09
N GLY A 99 -13.08 -2.77 -8.14
CA GLY A 99 -12.94 -1.35 -8.42
C GLY A 99 -11.85 -1.08 -9.45
N LEU A 100 -10.68 -1.72 -9.32
CA LEU A 100 -9.58 -1.60 -10.27
C LEU A 100 -9.95 -2.09 -11.67
N LEU A 101 -10.72 -3.18 -11.78
CA LEU A 101 -11.24 -3.67 -13.06
C LEU A 101 -12.17 -2.63 -13.71
N LEU A 102 -13.07 -2.03 -12.92
CA LEU A 102 -13.95 -0.96 -13.42
C LEU A 102 -13.15 0.28 -13.85
N GLY A 103 -12.19 0.73 -13.04
CA GLY A 103 -11.34 1.87 -13.37
C GLY A 103 -10.48 1.64 -14.61
N ALA A 104 -9.93 0.43 -14.78
CA ALA A 104 -9.22 0.05 -15.99
C ALA A 104 -10.13 0.03 -17.22
N GLY A 105 -11.38 -0.44 -17.07
CA GLY A 105 -12.38 -0.42 -18.12
C GLY A 105 -12.75 1.01 -18.55
N VAL A 106 -12.90 1.92 -17.59
CA VAL A 106 -13.12 3.37 -17.85
C VAL A 106 -11.97 3.97 -18.66
N LEU A 107 -10.73 3.59 -18.35
CA LEU A 107 -9.53 4.09 -19.04
C LEU A 107 -9.21 3.35 -20.36
N GLY A 108 -9.87 2.24 -20.66
CA GLY A 108 -9.55 1.41 -21.82
C GLY A 108 -8.14 0.81 -21.77
N LEU A 109 -7.65 0.43 -20.58
CA LEU A 109 -6.30 -0.13 -20.42
C LEU A 109 -6.15 -1.46 -21.15
N SER A 110 -4.96 -1.72 -21.71
CA SER A 110 -4.59 -3.04 -22.23
C SER A 110 -4.53 -4.09 -21.12
N GLY A 111 -4.53 -5.37 -21.49
CA GLY A 111 -4.38 -6.47 -20.52
C GLY A 111 -3.09 -6.39 -19.69
N LYS A 112 -1.98 -5.92 -20.28
CA LYS A 112 -0.70 -5.73 -19.57
C LYS A 112 -0.82 -4.60 -18.53
N ALA A 113 -1.40 -3.48 -18.92
CA ALA A 113 -1.62 -2.35 -18.00
C ALA A 113 -2.61 -2.70 -16.89
N LEU A 114 -3.70 -3.40 -17.20
CA LEU A 114 -4.64 -3.92 -16.21
C LEU A 114 -3.95 -4.85 -15.21
N LEU A 115 -3.12 -5.79 -15.67
CA LEU A 115 -2.36 -6.67 -14.79
C LEU A 115 -1.47 -5.87 -13.84
N TRP A 116 -0.71 -4.90 -14.37
CA TRP A 116 0.11 -4.03 -13.53
C TRP A 116 -0.73 -3.23 -12.55
N LEU A 117 -1.87 -2.70 -12.94
CA LEU A 117 -2.77 -1.98 -12.04
C LEU A 117 -3.26 -2.87 -10.90
N LEU A 118 -3.68 -4.12 -11.19
CA LEU A 118 -4.13 -5.09 -10.20
C LEU A 118 -3.01 -5.45 -9.21
N LEU A 119 -1.81 -5.76 -9.71
CA LEU A 119 -0.64 -6.03 -8.87
C LEU A 119 -0.27 -4.82 -8.01
N SER A 120 -0.29 -3.62 -8.59
CA SER A 120 0.04 -2.38 -7.88
C SER A 120 -0.94 -2.08 -6.75
N GLY A 121 -2.25 -2.16 -7.03
CA GLY A 121 -3.28 -1.90 -6.03
C GLY A 121 -3.30 -2.92 -4.90
N THR A 122 -3.18 -4.22 -5.24
CA THR A 122 -3.08 -5.29 -4.23
C THR A 122 -1.79 -5.21 -3.42
N GLY A 123 -0.67 -4.83 -4.04
CA GLY A 123 0.60 -4.58 -3.36
C GLY A 123 0.54 -3.44 -2.36
N VAL A 124 -0.08 -2.30 -2.73
CA VAL A 124 -0.27 -1.17 -1.81
C VAL A 124 -1.19 -1.55 -0.65
N LEU A 125 -2.30 -2.24 -0.92
CA LEU A 125 -3.18 -2.77 0.12
C LEU A 125 -2.40 -3.68 1.09
N ALA A 126 -1.62 -4.62 0.56
CA ALA A 126 -0.81 -5.54 1.35
C ALA A 126 0.21 -4.79 2.22
N PHE A 127 0.90 -3.79 1.67
CA PHE A 127 1.90 -2.99 2.38
C PHE A 127 1.28 -2.24 3.56
N TRP A 128 0.20 -1.49 3.33
CA TRP A 128 -0.47 -0.72 4.38
C TRP A 128 -1.11 -1.60 5.44
N LEU A 129 -1.66 -2.75 5.04
CA LEU A 129 -2.20 -3.71 5.99
C LEU A 129 -1.10 -4.40 6.80
N GLY A 130 0.03 -4.74 6.20
CA GLY A 130 1.19 -5.28 6.90
C GLY A 130 1.72 -4.30 7.95
N LEU A 131 1.81 -3.01 7.58
CA LEU A 131 2.18 -1.94 8.50
C LEU A 131 1.15 -1.79 9.64
N ALA A 132 -0.15 -1.76 9.30
CA ALA A 132 -1.22 -1.70 10.28
C ALA A 132 -1.19 -2.90 11.25
N ALA A 133 -0.91 -4.10 10.74
CA ALA A 133 -0.78 -5.32 11.53
C ALA A 133 0.41 -5.24 12.49
N LEU A 134 1.58 -4.79 12.03
CA LEU A 134 2.76 -4.62 12.89
C LEU A 134 2.48 -3.61 14.02
N LEU A 135 1.95 -2.43 13.68
CA LEU A 135 1.64 -1.40 14.67
C LEU A 135 0.57 -1.88 15.67
N SER A 136 -0.45 -2.57 15.18
CA SER A 136 -1.50 -3.16 16.02
C SER A 136 -0.91 -4.17 17.00
N ALA A 137 -0.02 -5.05 16.55
CA ALA A 137 0.67 -6.01 17.41
C ALA A 137 1.58 -5.33 18.44
N LEU A 138 2.25 -4.23 18.08
CA LEU A 138 3.16 -3.47 18.96
C LEU A 138 2.42 -2.66 20.02
N LEU A 139 1.23 -2.13 19.72
CA LEU A 139 0.56 -1.17 20.58
C LEU A 139 -0.69 -1.75 21.27
N LEU A 140 -1.50 -2.54 20.54
CA LEU A 140 -2.80 -3.05 21.00
C LEU A 140 -3.69 -1.95 21.60
N GLU A 141 -3.69 -0.79 20.95
CA GLU A 141 -4.49 0.37 21.31
C GLU A 141 -4.82 1.15 20.04
N GLU A 142 -6.08 1.07 19.60
CA GLU A 142 -6.56 1.60 18.33
C GLU A 142 -6.12 3.05 18.07
N ARG A 143 -6.33 3.95 19.04
CA ARG A 143 -6.02 5.38 18.91
C ARG A 143 -4.54 5.63 18.63
N ARG A 144 -3.64 4.91 19.30
CA ARG A 144 -2.19 5.05 19.11
C ARG A 144 -1.75 4.50 17.76
N VAL A 145 -2.34 3.37 17.35
CA VAL A 145 -2.07 2.74 16.07
C VAL A 145 -2.53 3.64 14.92
N LEU A 146 -3.74 4.20 14.99
CA LEU A 146 -4.24 5.16 14.00
C LEU A 146 -3.38 6.42 13.96
N GLY A 147 -3.01 6.99 15.11
CA GLY A 147 -2.15 8.18 15.18
C GLY A 147 -0.80 7.96 14.50
N LEU A 148 -0.10 6.86 14.82
CA LEU A 148 1.17 6.52 14.17
C LEU A 148 0.98 6.11 12.71
N GLY A 149 -0.07 5.38 12.38
CA GLY A 149 -0.40 4.98 11.01
C GLY A 149 -0.63 6.18 10.11
N PHE A 150 -1.43 7.17 10.54
CA PHE A 150 -1.66 8.40 9.80
C PHE A 150 -0.41 9.30 9.73
N ALA A 151 0.42 9.33 10.78
CA ALA A 151 1.71 10.02 10.74
C ALA A 151 2.65 9.39 9.69
N LEU A 152 2.73 8.05 9.64
CA LEU A 152 3.50 7.34 8.63
C LEU A 152 2.92 7.53 7.22
N PHE A 153 1.60 7.56 7.07
CA PHE A 153 0.95 7.92 5.81
C PHE A 153 1.35 9.32 5.34
N GLY A 154 1.26 10.32 6.23
CA GLY A 154 1.69 11.68 5.95
C GLY A 154 3.17 11.73 5.56
N LEU A 155 4.03 11.01 6.28
CA LEU A 155 5.46 10.95 5.97
C LEU A 155 5.74 10.29 4.61
N LEU A 156 5.18 9.11 4.35
CA LEU A 156 5.53 8.27 3.19
C LEU A 156 4.83 8.66 1.89
N ASN A 157 3.61 9.21 1.94
CA ASN A 157 2.85 9.54 0.73
C ASN A 157 2.76 11.05 0.47
N VAL A 158 2.69 11.88 1.51
CA VAL A 158 2.47 13.32 1.35
C VAL A 158 3.78 14.09 1.41
N LEU A 159 4.59 13.88 2.45
CA LEU A 159 5.80 14.64 2.70
C LEU A 159 7.03 14.07 1.99
N TYR A 160 7.06 12.77 1.68
CA TYR A 160 8.24 12.08 1.19
C TYR A 160 8.85 12.74 -0.05
N GLY A 161 8.05 12.92 -1.10
CA GLY A 161 8.50 13.53 -2.36
C GLY A 161 9.08 14.94 -2.16
N PRO A 162 8.30 15.88 -1.57
CA PRO A 162 8.81 17.22 -1.25
C PRO A 162 10.08 17.23 -0.40
N LEU A 163 10.19 16.34 0.60
CA LEU A 163 11.38 16.24 1.44
C LEU A 163 12.61 15.79 0.65
N VAL A 164 12.47 14.77 -0.19
CA VAL A 164 13.56 14.28 -1.05
C VAL A 164 14.03 15.38 -2.00
N VAL A 165 13.10 16.13 -2.62
CA VAL A 165 13.44 17.27 -3.49
C VAL A 165 14.14 18.37 -2.69
N ALA A 166 13.62 18.74 -1.52
CA ALA A 166 14.24 19.78 -0.67
C ALA A 166 15.68 19.41 -0.28
N LEU A 167 15.92 18.14 0.08
CA LEU A 167 17.26 17.63 0.37
C LEU A 167 18.16 17.64 -0.87
N ALA A 168 17.66 17.22 -2.04
CA ALA A 168 18.42 17.24 -3.28
C ALA A 168 18.90 18.66 -3.66
N VAL A 169 18.03 19.67 -3.49
CA VAL A 169 18.38 21.08 -3.71
C VAL A 169 19.51 21.54 -2.77
N ARG A 170 19.51 21.06 -1.52
CA ARG A 170 20.55 21.38 -0.54
C ARG A 170 21.85 20.63 -0.77
N LEU A 171 21.78 19.44 -1.35
CA LEU A 171 22.92 18.59 -1.66
C LEU A 171 23.40 18.73 -3.10
N LYS A 172 22.95 19.77 -3.83
CA LYS A 172 23.23 19.96 -5.26
C LYS A 172 24.73 19.98 -5.64
N ASP A 173 25.59 20.32 -4.68
CA ASP A 173 27.04 20.38 -4.87
C ASP A 173 27.72 19.00 -4.72
N TYR A 174 26.96 17.96 -4.34
CA TYR A 174 27.41 16.58 -4.18
C TYR A 174 26.80 15.66 -5.26
N PRO A 175 27.40 14.50 -5.56
CA PRO A 175 26.82 13.53 -6.47
C PRO A 175 25.49 12.99 -5.92
N LEU A 176 24.38 13.34 -6.56
CA LEU A 176 23.03 13.03 -6.08
C LEU A 176 22.57 11.59 -6.36
N GLU A 177 23.32 10.83 -7.16
CA GLU A 177 22.90 9.49 -7.60
C GLU A 177 22.68 8.54 -6.40
N GLY A 178 23.66 8.44 -5.50
CA GLY A 178 23.55 7.59 -4.31
C GLY A 178 22.42 8.04 -3.37
N PHE A 179 22.20 9.35 -3.25
CA PHE A 179 21.10 9.91 -2.48
C PHE A 179 19.73 9.49 -3.06
N PHE A 180 19.54 9.65 -4.37
CA PHE A 180 18.28 9.26 -5.03
C PHE A 180 18.04 7.75 -4.99
N THR A 181 19.08 6.93 -5.14
CA THR A 181 18.95 5.47 -4.98
C THR A 181 18.50 5.11 -3.57
N LEU A 182 19.13 5.67 -2.54
CA LEU A 182 18.71 5.43 -1.15
C LEU A 182 17.29 5.94 -0.89
N ALA A 183 16.95 7.13 -1.35
CA ALA A 183 15.61 7.70 -1.23
C ALA A 183 14.56 6.83 -1.94
N LEU A 184 14.88 6.18 -3.06
CA LEU A 184 13.94 5.27 -3.69
C LEU A 184 13.75 4.01 -2.83
N LEU A 185 14.84 3.39 -2.37
CA LEU A 185 14.81 2.16 -1.57
C LEU A 185 14.10 2.33 -0.21
N LEU A 186 14.14 3.52 0.38
CA LEU A 186 13.46 3.79 1.65
C LEU A 186 11.94 3.88 1.52
N ASN A 187 11.40 4.09 0.31
CA ASN A 187 9.97 4.13 0.06
C ASN A 187 9.57 3.12 -1.03
N PRO A 188 9.11 1.91 -0.66
CA PRO A 188 8.79 0.84 -1.62
C PRO A 188 7.67 1.23 -2.59
N GLN A 189 6.75 2.09 -2.17
CA GLN A 189 5.65 2.57 -3.00
C GLN A 189 6.16 3.49 -4.12
N GLU A 190 7.14 4.33 -3.81
CA GLU A 190 7.82 5.16 -4.79
C GLU A 190 8.75 4.35 -5.70
N THR A 191 9.44 3.33 -5.16
CA THR A 191 10.17 2.36 -5.99
C THR A 191 9.26 1.76 -7.05
N HIS A 192 8.06 1.33 -6.65
CA HIS A 192 7.09 0.76 -7.56
C HIS A 192 6.55 1.78 -8.56
N ARG A 193 6.22 3.00 -8.13
CA ARG A 193 5.76 4.08 -9.03
C ARG A 193 6.79 4.41 -10.11
N VAL A 194 8.05 4.57 -9.73
CA VAL A 194 9.16 4.84 -10.66
C VAL A 194 9.39 3.63 -11.57
N GLY A 195 9.29 2.41 -11.05
CA GLY A 195 9.33 1.19 -11.84
C GLY A 195 8.23 1.14 -12.91
N LEU A 196 6.98 1.46 -12.56
CA LEU A 196 5.87 1.54 -13.51
C LEU A 196 6.13 2.58 -14.61
N LEU A 197 6.70 3.74 -14.26
CA LEU A 197 7.04 4.78 -15.24
C LEU A 197 8.14 4.34 -16.20
N ALA A 198 9.17 3.65 -15.69
CA ALA A 198 10.25 3.09 -16.49
C ALA A 198 9.74 2.03 -17.49
N GLY A 199 8.85 1.13 -17.06
CA GLY A 199 8.33 0.06 -17.91
C GLY A 199 7.25 0.47 -18.91
N LEU A 200 6.80 1.73 -18.88
CA LEU A 200 5.74 2.27 -19.74
C LEU A 200 6.22 3.40 -20.65
N ASP A 201 7.53 3.69 -20.68
CA ASP A 201 8.14 4.80 -21.43
C ASP A 201 7.34 6.11 -21.26
N ALA A 202 6.92 6.40 -20.02
CA ALA A 202 6.10 7.57 -19.69
C ALA A 202 6.98 8.67 -19.06
N PRO A 203 7.72 9.48 -19.84
CA PRO A 203 8.71 10.42 -19.32
C PRO A 203 8.10 11.57 -18.50
N VAL A 204 6.84 11.93 -18.74
CA VAL A 204 6.25 13.21 -18.32
C VAL A 204 5.82 13.26 -16.83
N LEU A 205 5.75 12.13 -16.12
CA LEU A 205 5.22 12.06 -14.74
C LEU A 205 6.27 11.76 -13.66
N THR A 206 7.54 11.67 -14.05
CA THR A 206 8.62 11.51 -13.08
C THR A 206 9.06 12.90 -12.60
N GLY A 207 8.82 13.21 -11.32
CA GLY A 207 9.63 14.24 -10.67
C GLY A 207 11.14 13.90 -10.84
N PRO A 208 12.05 14.85 -10.61
CA PRO A 208 13.48 14.71 -10.97
C PRO A 208 14.17 13.44 -10.45
N VAL A 209 13.71 12.90 -9.32
CA VAL A 209 14.19 11.63 -8.72
C VAL A 209 13.83 10.42 -9.59
N GLY A 210 12.62 10.40 -10.15
CA GLY A 210 12.14 9.30 -10.96
C GLY A 210 12.83 9.23 -12.32
N TYR A 211 13.17 10.37 -12.92
CA TYR A 211 13.83 10.43 -14.23
C TYR A 211 15.22 9.77 -14.19
N LEU A 212 16.04 10.12 -13.20
CA LEU A 212 17.41 9.62 -13.07
C LEU A 212 17.50 8.12 -12.72
N VAL A 213 16.48 7.57 -12.06
CA VAL A 213 16.48 6.16 -11.63
C VAL A 213 15.67 5.26 -12.58
N ALA A 214 14.65 5.79 -13.26
CA ALA A 214 13.85 5.04 -14.22
C ALA A 214 14.69 4.47 -15.37
N GLU A 215 15.65 5.26 -15.89
CA GLU A 215 16.55 4.83 -16.97
C GLU A 215 17.38 3.59 -16.59
N ARG A 216 17.73 3.43 -15.32
CA ARG A 216 18.51 2.28 -14.82
C ARG A 216 17.66 1.04 -14.52
N LEU A 217 16.37 1.21 -14.26
CA LEU A 217 15.45 0.11 -13.96
C LEU A 217 14.93 -0.57 -15.23
N GLY A 218 14.73 0.19 -16.31
CA GLY A 218 14.24 -0.31 -17.59
C GLY A 218 12.94 -1.13 -17.47
N GLU A 219 12.78 -2.14 -18.33
CA GLU A 219 11.57 -2.97 -18.41
C GLU A 219 11.31 -3.83 -17.16
N VAL A 220 12.34 -4.11 -16.35
CA VAL A 220 12.21 -4.90 -15.12
C VAL A 220 11.78 -4.06 -13.91
N GLY A 221 11.76 -2.73 -14.04
CA GLY A 221 11.38 -1.78 -13.00
C GLY A 221 10.05 -2.10 -12.30
N PRO A 222 8.94 -2.31 -13.04
CA PRO A 222 7.65 -2.66 -12.44
C PRO A 222 7.69 -3.92 -11.59
N LEU A 223 8.44 -4.94 -12.03
CA LEU A 223 8.54 -6.21 -11.34
C LEU A 223 9.36 -6.08 -10.05
N LEU A 224 10.50 -5.41 -10.12
CA LEU A 224 11.35 -5.18 -8.94
C LEU A 224 10.64 -4.32 -7.89
N GLY A 225 9.94 -3.28 -8.33
CA GLY A 225 9.12 -2.44 -7.46
C GLY A 225 8.01 -3.23 -6.76
N PHE A 226 7.28 -4.04 -7.51
CA PHE A 226 6.22 -4.88 -6.96
C PHE A 226 6.76 -5.93 -5.99
N ALA A 227 7.89 -6.57 -6.32
CA ALA A 227 8.56 -7.53 -5.46
C ALA A 227 9.00 -6.87 -4.15
N HIS A 228 9.64 -5.70 -4.21
CA HIS A 228 10.06 -4.94 -3.03
C HIS A 228 8.86 -4.60 -2.12
N LEU A 229 7.78 -4.06 -2.71
CA LEU A 229 6.55 -3.72 -1.98
C LEU A 229 5.92 -4.94 -1.31
N SER A 230 5.81 -6.07 -2.04
CA SER A 230 5.16 -7.29 -1.56
C SER A 230 5.98 -8.02 -0.50
N LEU A 231 7.32 -8.07 -0.66
CA LEU A 231 8.21 -8.68 0.32
C LEU A 231 8.18 -7.91 1.63
N LEU A 232 8.18 -6.58 1.58
CA LEU A 232 8.11 -5.75 2.77
C LEU A 232 6.73 -5.86 3.44
N ALA A 233 5.64 -5.90 2.66
CA ALA A 233 4.30 -6.19 3.18
C ALA A 233 4.24 -7.51 3.97
N LEU A 234 4.79 -8.58 3.39
CA LEU A 234 4.85 -9.89 4.02
C LEU A 234 5.73 -9.87 5.28
N ALA A 235 6.90 -9.23 5.22
CA ALA A 235 7.80 -9.10 6.35
C ALA A 235 7.13 -8.36 7.52
N LEU A 236 6.45 -7.24 7.27
CA LEU A 236 5.72 -6.47 8.28
C LEU A 236 4.61 -7.30 8.93
N ALA A 237 3.81 -8.03 8.12
CA ALA A 237 2.75 -8.89 8.64
C ALA A 237 3.31 -10.04 9.51
N LEU A 238 4.37 -10.72 9.05
CA LEU A 238 5.03 -11.80 9.80
C LEU A 238 5.65 -11.29 11.10
N LEU A 239 6.33 -10.15 11.07
CA LEU A 239 6.86 -9.48 12.26
C LEU A 239 5.73 -9.11 13.23
N GLY A 240 4.61 -8.59 12.73
CA GLY A 240 3.42 -8.33 13.54
C GLY A 240 2.92 -9.59 14.24
N GLY A 241 2.80 -10.71 13.51
CA GLY A 241 2.44 -12.00 14.09
C GLY A 241 3.42 -12.48 15.16
N LEU A 242 4.73 -12.33 14.92
CA LEU A 242 5.79 -12.72 15.87
C LEU A 242 5.74 -11.87 17.14
N VAL A 243 5.59 -10.54 17.00
CA VAL A 243 5.45 -9.60 18.12
C VAL A 243 4.20 -9.95 18.93
N PHE A 244 3.06 -10.14 18.27
CA PHE A 244 1.81 -10.48 18.92
C PHE A 244 1.90 -11.79 19.71
N ALA A 245 2.60 -12.80 19.17
CA ALA A 245 2.76 -14.10 19.83
C ALA A 245 3.68 -14.09 21.04
N ARG A 246 4.60 -13.14 21.12
CA ARG A 246 5.53 -12.96 22.25
C ARG A 246 5.00 -12.02 23.32
N ARG A 247 3.93 -11.27 23.02
CA ARG A 247 3.38 -10.31 23.97
C ARG A 247 2.67 -11.08 25.08
N ASP A 248 3.03 -10.75 26.32
CA ASP A 248 2.50 -11.42 27.50
C ASP A 248 0.97 -11.34 27.55
N ARG A 249 0.39 -12.46 27.96
CA ARG A 249 -1.06 -12.67 28.15
C ARG A 249 -1.60 -11.81 29.29
#